data_AF-A0A7S3G5P7-F1
#
_entry.id   AF-A0A7S3G5P7-F1
#
_cell.length_a   1.000
_cell.length_b   1.000
_cell.length_c   1.000
_cell.angle_alpha   90.00
_cell.angle_beta   90.00
_cell.angle_gamma   90.00
#
_symmetry.space_group_name_H-M   'P 1'
#
loop_
_entity.id
_entity.type
_entity.pdbx_description
1 polymer ?
#
loop_
_entity_poly.entity_id
_entity_poly.type
_entity_poly.pdbx_seq_one_letter_code
_entity_poly.pdbx_strand_id
1 'polypeptide(L)'
;PFQDPSSHLIVGMHEKSISGLHFLQSEPILLTSSADNSIKMWIFDVADGSCRLLRQRSGHSEAPTRIRHYEDGETILSASLDRAFRNFSVIRDERNKELSQGHLQKKAKRFDTDMSEMKL
;
A
#
# COMPACT_ATOMS: atom_id res chain seq x y z
N PRO A 1 -31.98 -3.59 -3.47
CA PRO A 1 -31.03 -2.78 -4.29
C PRO A 1 -30.52 -3.62 -5.46
N PHE A 2 -30.82 -3.19 -6.69
CA PHE A 2 -30.35 -3.86 -7.90
C PHE A 2 -28.86 -3.55 -8.04
N GLN A 3 -28.01 -4.56 -7.88
CA GLN A 3 -26.57 -4.42 -8.04
C GLN A 3 -26.25 -4.60 -9.52
N ASP A 4 -25.68 -3.56 -10.14
CA ASP A 4 -25.33 -3.59 -11.55
C ASP A 4 -24.28 -4.71 -11.78
N PRO A 5 -24.53 -5.70 -12.66
CA PRO A 5 -23.60 -6.79 -12.92
C PRO A 5 -22.25 -6.34 -13.48
N SER A 6 -22.13 -5.08 -13.92
CA SER A 6 -20.87 -4.45 -14.36
C SER A 6 -20.11 -3.72 -13.24
N SER A 7 -20.66 -3.68 -12.02
CA SER A 7 -20.00 -3.01 -10.89
C SER A 7 -18.97 -3.91 -10.21
N HIS A 8 -17.71 -3.47 -10.21
CA HIS A 8 -16.63 -4.13 -9.48
C HIS A 8 -16.43 -3.47 -8.11
N LEU A 9 -16.72 -4.20 -7.03
CA LEU A 9 -16.40 -3.78 -5.67
C LEU A 9 -15.00 -4.28 -5.32
N ILE A 10 -14.12 -3.35 -4.99
CA ILE A 10 -12.77 -3.66 -4.54
C ILE A 10 -12.61 -3.17 -3.11
N VAL A 11 -12.36 -4.10 -2.19
CA VAL A 11 -12.24 -3.84 -0.75
C VAL A 11 -10.77 -3.92 -0.33
N GLY A 12 -10.40 -3.26 0.77
CA GLY A 12 -9.06 -3.38 1.34
C GLY A 12 -7.96 -2.64 0.55
N MET A 13 -8.32 -1.69 -0.32
CA MET A 13 -7.35 -0.90 -1.08
C MET A 13 -6.45 -0.05 -0.18
N HIS A 14 -6.98 0.42 0.95
CA HIS A 14 -6.32 1.30 1.91
C HIS A 14 -6.71 0.92 3.35
N GLU A 15 -5.84 1.25 4.32
CA GLU A 15 -6.05 0.93 5.75
C GLU A 15 -6.87 1.99 6.48
N LYS A 16 -6.85 3.22 5.96
CA LYS A 16 -7.67 4.34 6.45
C LYS A 16 -8.48 4.93 5.29
N SER A 17 -9.29 5.94 5.58
CA SER A 17 -10.19 6.58 4.61
C SER A 17 -9.47 7.09 3.37
N ILE A 18 -10.01 6.78 2.20
CA ILE A 18 -9.58 7.35 0.92
C ILE A 18 -9.97 8.84 0.92
N SER A 19 -8.99 9.69 0.63
CA SER A 19 -9.13 11.16 0.62
C SER A 19 -9.12 11.76 -0.79
N GLY A 20 -8.66 11.00 -1.78
CA GLY A 20 -8.64 11.44 -3.17
C GLY A 20 -8.55 10.29 -4.15
N LEU A 21 -9.15 10.49 -5.32
CA LEU A 21 -9.22 9.53 -6.41
C LEU A 21 -9.06 10.30 -7.73
N HIS A 22 -8.14 9.87 -8.58
CA HIS A 22 -7.84 10.54 -9.84
C HIS A 22 -7.45 9.53 -10.92
N PHE A 23 -8.20 9.50 -12.03
CA PHE A 23 -7.82 8.74 -13.22
C PHE A 23 -6.86 9.55 -14.06
N LEU A 24 -5.78 8.91 -14.54
CA LEU A 24 -4.89 9.51 -15.51
C LEU A 24 -5.57 9.48 -16.89
N GLN A 25 -5.66 10.63 -17.55
CA GLN A 25 -6.34 10.72 -18.85
C GLN A 25 -5.67 9.82 -19.88
N SER A 26 -6.48 9.15 -20.70
CA SER A 26 -6.04 8.23 -21.76
C SER A 26 -5.20 7.03 -21.33
N GLU A 27 -5.04 6.80 -20.03
CA GLU A 27 -4.35 5.65 -19.48
C GLU A 27 -5.28 4.84 -18.57
N PRO A 28 -5.19 3.50 -18.52
CA PRO A 28 -5.98 2.68 -17.63
C PRO A 28 -5.45 2.74 -16.19
N ILE A 29 -5.08 3.93 -15.70
CA ILE A 29 -4.42 4.14 -14.41
C ILE A 29 -5.31 4.97 -13.48
N LEU A 30 -5.48 4.47 -12.26
CA LEU A 30 -6.13 5.17 -11.16
C LEU A 30 -5.12 5.46 -10.05
N LEU A 31 -5.06 6.72 -9.64
CA LEU A 31 -4.37 7.15 -8.43
C LEU A 31 -5.36 7.27 -7.29
N THR A 32 -5.03 6.69 -6.14
CA THR A 32 -5.77 6.85 -4.89
C THR A 32 -4.84 7.35 -3.80
N SER A 33 -5.36 8.23 -2.95
CA SER A 33 -4.65 8.75 -1.78
C SER A 33 -5.49 8.55 -0.52
N SER A 34 -4.85 8.29 0.61
CA SER A 34 -5.54 7.92 1.84
C SER A 34 -4.88 8.53 3.09
N ALA A 35 -5.69 8.65 4.13
CA ALA A 35 -5.24 9.03 5.47
C ALA A 35 -4.24 8.02 6.09
N ASP A 36 -4.05 6.85 5.47
CA ASP A 36 -3.00 5.89 5.84
C ASP A 36 -1.59 6.31 5.38
N ASN A 37 -1.45 7.55 4.91
CA ASN A 37 -0.21 8.12 4.39
C ASN A 37 0.34 7.35 3.18
N SER A 38 -0.56 6.87 2.32
CA SER A 38 -0.20 6.23 1.07
C SER A 38 -0.87 6.86 -0.14
N ILE A 39 -0.13 6.82 -1.25
CA ILE A 39 -0.63 7.04 -2.60
C ILE A 39 -0.39 5.73 -3.35
N LYS A 40 -1.47 5.17 -3.92
CA LYS A 40 -1.43 3.91 -4.68
C LYS A 40 -1.83 4.18 -6.12
N MET A 41 -1.14 3.50 -7.02
CA MET A 41 -1.37 3.54 -8.46
C MET A 41 -1.88 2.16 -8.87
N TRP A 42 -3.08 2.11 -9.41
CA TRP A 42 -3.76 0.90 -9.86
C TRP A 42 -3.84 0.92 -11.38
N ILE A 43 -3.62 -0.22 -12.01
CA ILE A 43 -3.77 -0.38 -13.46
C ILE A 43 -4.90 -1.36 -13.76
N PHE A 44 -5.74 -0.99 -14.72
CA PHE A 44 -6.88 -1.74 -15.24
C PHE A 44 -6.56 -2.28 -16.64
N ASP A 45 -5.57 -3.16 -16.73
CA ASP A 45 -5.08 -3.74 -17.98
C ASP A 45 -5.67 -5.12 -18.31
N VAL A 46 -6.62 -5.60 -17.49
CA VAL A 46 -7.24 -6.93 -17.63
C VAL A 46 -8.65 -6.81 -18.17
N ALA A 47 -9.02 -7.70 -19.10
CA ALA A 47 -10.31 -7.69 -19.79
C ALA A 47 -11.53 -7.97 -18.88
N ASP A 48 -11.31 -8.52 -17.68
CA ASP A 48 -12.34 -8.81 -16.68
C ASP A 48 -12.71 -7.59 -15.81
N GLY A 49 -12.10 -6.42 -16.06
CA GLY A 49 -12.33 -5.20 -15.30
C GLY A 49 -11.63 -5.16 -13.94
N SER A 50 -10.82 -6.18 -13.60
CA SER A 50 -10.01 -6.19 -12.39
C SER A 50 -8.86 -5.20 -12.49
N CYS A 51 -8.42 -4.70 -11.33
CA CYS A 51 -7.23 -3.87 -11.23
C CYS A 51 -6.15 -4.57 -10.42
N ARG A 52 -4.90 -4.24 -10.71
CA ARG A 52 -3.74 -4.65 -9.90
C ARG A 52 -2.97 -3.42 -9.43
N LEU A 53 -2.33 -3.54 -8.27
CA LEU A 53 -1.43 -2.51 -7.77
C LEU A 53 -0.22 -2.42 -8.70
N LEU A 54 0.00 -1.27 -9.34
CA LEU A 54 1.13 -1.01 -10.21
C LEU A 54 2.32 -0.46 -9.42
N ARG A 55 2.07 0.57 -8.62
CA ARG A 55 3.07 1.19 -7.72
C ARG A 55 2.38 1.72 -6.47
N GLN A 56 3.15 1.86 -5.41
CA GLN A 56 2.71 2.51 -4.18
C GLN A 56 3.85 3.35 -3.62
N ARG A 57 3.48 4.52 -3.08
CA ARG A 57 4.32 5.29 -2.18
C ARG A 57 3.60 5.36 -0.85
N SER A 58 4.27 4.99 0.23
CA SER A 58 3.66 4.98 1.55
C SER A 58 4.69 5.34 2.60
N GLY A 59 4.31 6.23 3.50
CA GLY A 59 5.05 6.55 4.71
C GLY A 59 4.50 5.79 5.92
N HIS A 60 4.88 6.26 7.10
CA HIS A 60 4.22 5.83 8.33
C HIS A 60 2.87 6.52 8.51
N SER A 61 1.85 5.78 8.92
CA SER A 61 0.49 6.30 9.16
C SER A 61 0.32 6.91 10.57
N GLU A 62 1.35 6.79 11.40
CA GLU A 62 1.53 7.38 12.73
C GLU A 62 2.97 7.93 12.87
N ALA A 63 3.22 8.70 13.93
CA ALA A 63 4.52 9.32 14.18
C ALA A 63 5.66 8.29 14.26
N PRO A 64 6.76 8.47 13.50
CA PRO A 64 7.97 7.67 13.65
C PRO A 64 8.56 7.83 15.04
N THR A 65 8.89 6.70 15.68
CA THR A 65 9.54 6.68 17.00
C THR A 65 11.06 6.61 16.89
N ARG A 66 11.59 6.16 15.74
CA ARG A 66 13.02 6.09 15.48
C ARG A 66 13.30 6.14 13.97
N ILE A 67 14.33 6.88 13.60
CA ILE A 67 14.84 6.98 12.21
C ILE A 67 16.37 6.88 12.26
N ARG A 68 16.97 6.10 11.35
CA ARG A 68 18.43 5.97 11.21
C ARG A 68 18.84 5.80 9.75
N HIS A 69 19.98 6.39 9.38
CA HIS A 69 20.63 6.09 8.10
C HIS A 69 21.39 4.75 8.16
N TYR A 70 21.53 4.11 7.01
CA TYR A 70 22.22 2.85 6.76
C TYR A 70 22.87 2.88 5.37
N GLU A 71 23.81 1.96 5.08
CA GLU A 71 24.51 1.84 3.77
C GLU A 71 25.04 3.20 3.28
N ASP A 72 26.00 3.76 4.00
CA ASP A 72 26.62 5.07 3.68
C ASP A 72 25.63 6.24 3.50
N GLY A 73 24.40 6.09 4.02
CA GLY A 73 23.37 7.12 3.97
C GLY A 73 22.36 6.95 2.85
N GLU A 74 22.52 5.98 1.96
CA GLU A 74 21.62 5.73 0.82
C GLU A 74 20.27 5.14 1.25
N THR A 75 20.19 4.61 2.46
CA THR A 75 19.02 3.95 3.03
C THR A 75 18.65 4.57 4.38
N ILE A 76 17.36 4.78 4.62
CA ILE A 76 16.78 5.18 5.90
C ILE A 76 15.94 4.03 6.43
N LEU A 77 16.25 3.58 7.64
CA LEU A 77 15.43 2.66 8.42
C LEU A 77 14.59 3.47 9.40
N SER A 78 13.30 3.15 9.47
CA SER A 78 12.34 3.87 10.30
C SER A 78 11.36 2.92 10.98
N ALA A 79 11.04 3.21 12.24
CA ALA A 79 10.04 2.51 13.03
C ALA A 79 9.01 3.53 13.53
N SER A 80 7.75 3.12 13.65
CA SER A 80 6.64 3.99 14.07
C SER A 80 5.64 3.26 14.97
N LEU A 81 4.79 4.05 15.62
CA LEU A 81 3.62 3.57 16.37
C LEU A 81 2.57 2.90 15.48
N ASP A 82 2.64 3.07 14.16
CA ASP A 82 1.81 2.34 13.19
C ASP A 82 2.16 0.85 13.06
N ARG A 83 3.07 0.36 13.92
CA ARG A 83 3.55 -1.03 13.99
C ARG A 83 4.29 -1.47 12.72
N ALA A 84 4.71 -0.52 11.88
CA ALA A 84 5.54 -0.80 10.74
C ALA A 84 7.03 -0.53 11.04
N PHE A 85 7.88 -1.34 10.43
CA PHE A 85 9.30 -1.06 10.25
C PHE A 85 9.57 -0.91 8.76
N ARG A 86 10.05 0.26 8.33
CA ARG A 86 10.19 0.60 6.91
C ARG A 86 11.64 0.94 6.56
N ASN A 87 12.02 0.51 5.37
CA ASN A 87 13.22 0.90 4.65
C ASN A 87 12.81 1.88 3.55
N PHE A 88 13.43 3.05 3.54
CA PHE A 88 13.32 4.05 2.48
C PHE A 88 14.68 4.24 1.82
N SER A 89 14.76 4.09 0.50
CA SER A 89 15.94 4.51 -0.24
C SER A 89 15.89 6.02 -0.47
N VAL A 90 17.00 6.68 -0.18
CA VAL A 90 17.20 8.11 -0.46
C VAL A 90 17.43 8.34 -1.97
N ILE A 91 17.78 7.28 -2.71
CA ILE A 91 18.10 7.36 -4.15
C ILE A 91 16.90 6.97 -5.02
N ARG A 92 16.17 5.89 -4.68
CA ARG A 92 15.08 5.36 -5.51
C ARG A 92 13.89 4.87 -4.70
N ASP A 93 12.75 5.54 -4.84
CA ASP A 93 11.51 5.17 -4.14
C ASP A 93 11.04 3.73 -4.41
N GLU A 94 11.38 3.15 -5.56
CA GLU A 94 11.05 1.77 -5.92
C GLU A 94 11.68 0.73 -4.98
N ARG A 95 12.74 1.11 -4.24
CA ARG A 95 13.40 0.26 -3.26
C ARG A 95 12.77 0.35 -1.88
N ASN A 96 11.80 1.27 -1.67
CA ASN A 96 11.13 1.43 -0.38
C ASN A 96 10.32 0.17 -0.06
N LYS A 97 10.44 -0.32 1.18
CA LYS A 97 9.80 -1.56 1.63
C LYS A 97 9.36 -1.48 3.09
N GLU A 98 8.23 -2.11 3.38
CA GLU A 98 7.85 -2.45 4.76
C GLU A 98 8.40 -3.83 5.12
N LEU A 99 9.18 -3.90 6.19
CA LEU A 99 9.93 -5.09 6.62
C LEU A 99 9.22 -5.86 7.75
N SER A 100 8.26 -5.25 8.43
CA SER A 100 7.55 -5.84 9.59
C SER A 100 6.51 -6.91 9.22
N GLN A 101 5.97 -6.89 8.00
CA GLN A 101 4.77 -7.69 7.65
C GLN A 101 5.06 -9.01 6.92
N GLY A 102 6.33 -9.34 6.67
CA GLY A 102 6.68 -10.54 5.89
C GLY A 102 6.19 -11.85 6.52
N HIS A 103 6.16 -11.93 7.86
CA HIS A 103 5.64 -13.11 8.57
C HIS A 103 4.11 -13.18 8.52
N LEU A 104 3.44 -12.03 8.64
CA LEU A 104 1.98 -11.92 8.56
C LEU A 104 1.45 -12.22 7.16
N GLN A 105 2.15 -11.82 6.10
CA GLN A 105 1.79 -12.21 4.72
C GLN A 105 1.87 -13.72 4.49
N LYS A 106 2.90 -14.40 5.02
CA LYS A 106 3.00 -15.86 4.92
C LYS A 106 1.88 -16.57 5.69
N LYS A 107 1.50 -16.02 6.85
CA LYS A 107 0.44 -16.56 7.68
C LYS A 107 -0.94 -16.35 7.04
N ALA A 108 -1.21 -15.15 6.51
CA ALA A 108 -2.43 -14.83 5.75
C ALA A 108 -2.64 -15.78 4.57
N LYS A 109 -1.60 -15.99 3.75
CA LYS A 109 -1.65 -16.97 2.64
C LYS A 109 -1.88 -18.41 3.11
N ARG A 110 -1.38 -18.79 4.29
CA ARG A 110 -1.54 -20.13 4.83
C ARG A 110 -2.95 -20.40 5.35
N PHE A 111 -3.62 -19.37 5.88
CA PHE A 111 -4.95 -19.50 6.49
C PHE A 111 -6.08 -18.90 5.64
N ASP A 112 -5.78 -18.48 4.41
CA ASP A 112 -6.74 -17.86 3.48
C ASP A 112 -7.57 -16.74 4.13
N THR A 113 -6.91 -15.90 4.93
CA THR A 113 -7.54 -14.82 5.69
C THR A 113 -6.92 -13.49 5.28
N ASP A 114 -7.70 -12.40 5.39
CA ASP A 114 -7.22 -11.07 5.05
C ASP A 114 -6.12 -10.62 6.03
N MET A 115 -5.07 -9.99 5.49
CA MET A 115 -3.93 -9.52 6.26
C MET A 115 -4.33 -8.42 7.26
N SER A 116 -5.37 -7.66 6.94
CA SER A 116 -5.95 -6.63 7.80
C SER A 116 -6.42 -7.20 9.15
N GLU A 117 -6.92 -8.44 9.17
CA GLU A 117 -7.38 -9.14 10.38
C GLU A 117 -6.22 -9.73 11.19
N MET A 118 -5.04 -9.89 10.60
CA MET A 118 -3.88 -10.47 11.25
C MET A 118 -2.91 -9.43 11.82
N LYS A 119 -3.11 -8.15 11.53
CA LYS A 119 -2.36 -7.06 12.18
C LYS A 119 -2.84 -6.95 13.64
N LEU A 120 -2.06 -7.54 14.56
CA LEU A 120 -2.23 -7.37 16.02
C LEU A 120 -2.12 -5.91 16.41
#